data_AF-A0A350AQY4-F1
#
_entry.id   AF-A0A350AQY4-F1
#
_cell.length_a   1.000
_cell.length_b   1.000
_cell.length_c   1.000
_cell.angle_alpha   90.00
_cell.angle_beta   90.00
_cell.angle_gamma   90.00
#
_symmetry.space_group_name_H-M   'P 1'
#
loop_
_entity.id
_entity.type
_entity.pdbx_description
1 polymer ?
#
loop_
_entity_poly.entity_id
_entity_poly.type
_entity_poly.pdbx_seq_one_letter_code
_entity_poly.pdbx_strand_id
1 'polypeptide(L)'
;MHKLSKSKLIAFRQCPKRLWLELKKPGLIDDSGSQAAFNIGNQVGDIAQRVFDPDGTGINVDPIDIGWDESAAQTEALLQTGKGLIFEALFSIPGSLAIADIMLPDFASAALRWQMIEVKSSTSVKDYHRDDVAIQTYIAQR
;
A
#
# COMPACT_ATOMS: atom_id res chain seq x y z
N MET A 1 15.49 -6.94 13.82
CA MET A 1 14.16 -7.58 13.67
C MET A 1 13.66 -7.29 12.27
N HIS A 2 13.25 -8.29 11.48
CA HIS A 2 12.74 -8.02 10.13
C HIS A 2 11.39 -7.30 10.21
N LYS A 3 11.24 -6.13 9.58
CA LYS A 3 9.94 -5.46 9.45
C LYS A 3 9.00 -6.36 8.61
N LEU A 4 7.77 -6.56 9.09
CA LEU A 4 6.72 -7.25 8.34
C LEU A 4 5.93 -6.23 7.53
N SER A 5 5.98 -6.34 6.21
CA SER A 5 5.13 -5.54 5.33
C SER A 5 3.67 -5.99 5.45
N LYS A 6 2.74 -5.10 5.06
CA LYS A 6 1.32 -5.45 4.84
C LYS A 6 1.17 -6.76 4.06
N SER A 7 1.87 -6.90 2.93
CA SER A 7 1.81 -8.11 2.10
C SER A 7 2.21 -9.38 2.86
N LYS A 8 3.23 -9.33 3.73
CA LYS A 8 3.63 -10.46 4.59
C LYS A 8 2.59 -10.78 5.66
N LEU A 9 1.97 -9.76 6.26
CA LEU A 9 0.89 -9.96 7.23
C LEU A 9 -0.34 -10.59 6.57
N ILE A 10 -0.68 -10.18 5.36
CA ILE A 10 -1.75 -10.78 4.56
C ILE A 10 -1.41 -12.21 4.15
N ALA A 11 -0.17 -12.48 3.72
CA ALA A 11 0.30 -13.82 3.43
C ALA A 11 0.09 -14.76 4.64
N PHE A 12 0.43 -14.29 5.85
CA PHE A 12 0.19 -15.03 7.08
C PHE A 12 -1.29 -15.29 7.35
N ARG A 13 -2.14 -14.25 7.21
CA ARG A 13 -3.58 -14.37 7.44
C ARG A 13 -4.26 -15.32 6.47
N GLN A 14 -3.81 -15.35 5.22
CA GLN A 14 -4.30 -16.30 4.21
C GLN A 14 -3.78 -17.71 4.46
N CYS A 15 -2.49 -17.85 4.81
CA CYS A 15 -1.87 -19.13 5.11
C CYS A 15 -0.56 -18.93 5.90
N PRO A 16 -0.47 -19.34 7.17
CA PRO A 16 0.77 -19.19 7.94
C PRO A 16 1.99 -19.85 7.29
N LYS A 17 1.80 -20.97 6.58
CA LYS A 17 2.86 -21.65 5.83
C LYS A 17 3.37 -20.81 4.64
N ARG A 18 2.52 -20.00 4.02
CA ARG A 18 2.92 -19.07 2.96
C ARG A 18 3.91 -18.04 3.49
N LEU A 19 3.61 -17.37 4.60
CA LEU A 19 4.57 -16.44 5.23
C LEU A 19 5.88 -17.16 5.57
N TRP A 20 5.80 -18.37 6.13
CA TRP A 20 7.01 -19.12 6.47
C TRP A 20 7.88 -19.41 5.24
N LEU A 21 7.28 -19.81 4.11
CA LEU A 21 7.99 -20.01 2.85
C LEU A 21 8.63 -18.70 2.36
N GLU A 22 7.89 -17.59 2.33
CA GLU A 22 8.40 -16.27 1.93
C GLU A 22 9.60 -15.82 2.77
N LEU A 23 9.62 -16.13 4.07
CA LEU A 23 10.70 -15.72 4.97
C LEU A 23 11.88 -16.70 5.05
N LYS A 24 11.63 -18.01 4.91
CA LYS A 24 12.62 -19.05 5.23
C LYS A 24 13.05 -19.89 4.04
N LYS A 25 12.20 -20.05 3.03
CA LYS A 25 12.42 -20.90 1.86
C LYS A 25 11.82 -20.27 0.58
N PRO A 26 12.23 -19.04 0.20
CA PRO A 26 11.62 -18.36 -0.95
C PRO A 26 11.79 -19.14 -2.26
N GLY A 27 12.89 -19.89 -2.43
CA GLY A 27 13.12 -20.74 -3.60
C GLY A 27 12.20 -21.97 -3.72
N LEU A 28 11.29 -22.20 -2.77
CA LEU A 28 10.24 -23.23 -2.86
C LEU A 28 8.88 -22.66 -3.24
N ILE A 29 8.76 -21.34 -3.43
CA ILE A 29 7.53 -20.71 -3.88
C ILE A 29 7.40 -20.96 -5.39
N ASP A 30 6.27 -21.51 -5.80
CA ASP A 30 5.87 -21.60 -7.20
C ASP A 30 4.91 -20.46 -7.51
N ASP A 31 5.42 -19.43 -8.20
CA ASP A 31 4.68 -18.26 -8.64
C ASP A 31 4.48 -18.23 -10.16
N SER A 32 4.79 -19.32 -10.86
CA SER A 32 4.71 -19.42 -12.32
C SER A 32 3.32 -19.09 -12.88
N GLY A 33 2.26 -19.40 -12.13
CA GLY A 33 0.87 -19.06 -12.46
C GLY A 33 0.43 -17.65 -12.07
N SER A 34 1.27 -16.86 -11.40
CA SER A 34 0.89 -15.58 -10.78
C SER A 34 1.34 -14.35 -11.56
N GLN A 35 2.34 -14.46 -12.44
CA GLN A 35 2.91 -13.31 -13.16
C GLN A 35 1.88 -12.52 -13.97
N ALA A 36 0.97 -13.22 -14.66
CA ALA A 36 -0.10 -12.56 -15.42
C ALA A 36 -1.03 -11.76 -14.51
N ALA A 37 -1.38 -12.31 -13.34
CA ALA A 37 -2.21 -11.62 -12.36
C ALA A 37 -1.51 -10.40 -11.75
N PHE A 38 -0.19 -10.48 -11.49
CA PHE A 38 0.60 -9.34 -11.04
C PHE A 38 0.66 -8.22 -12.09
N ASN A 39 0.92 -8.57 -13.36
CA ASN A 39 0.95 -7.59 -14.44
C ASN A 39 -0.39 -6.87 -14.61
N ILE A 40 -1.50 -7.62 -14.54
CA ILE A 40 -2.86 -7.04 -14.56
C ILE A 40 -3.07 -6.14 -13.33
N GLY A 41 -2.60 -6.56 -12.15
CA GLY A 41 -2.65 -5.77 -10.93
C GLY A 41 -1.97 -4.41 -11.09
N ASN A 42 -0.74 -4.39 -11.62
CA ASN A 42 0.01 -3.16 -11.86
C ASN A 42 -0.71 -2.25 -12.86
N GLN A 43 -1.24 -2.80 -13.95
CA GLN A 43 -2.03 -2.02 -14.93
C GLN A 43 -3.28 -1.40 -14.30
N VAL A 44 -3.96 -2.11 -13.40
CA VAL A 44 -5.12 -1.57 -12.66
C VAL A 44 -4.67 -0.45 -11.72
N GLY A 45 -3.51 -0.57 -11.06
CA GLY A 45 -2.89 0.50 -10.27
C GLY A 45 -2.62 1.75 -11.11
N ASP A 46 -1.94 1.60 -12.25
CA ASP A 46 -1.64 2.71 -13.18
C ASP A 46 -2.91 3.40 -13.70
N ILE A 47 -3.96 2.63 -13.96
CA ILE A 47 -5.27 3.18 -14.35
C ILE A 47 -5.89 3.94 -13.18
N ALA A 48 -5.86 3.39 -11.97
CA ALA A 48 -6.40 4.06 -10.79
C ALA A 48 -5.70 5.41 -10.56
N GLN A 49 -4.37 5.48 -10.65
CA GLN A 49 -3.64 6.76 -10.53
C GLN A 49 -4.14 7.80 -11.53
N ARG A 50 -4.29 7.44 -12.81
CA ARG A 50 -4.81 8.33 -13.86
C ARG A 50 -6.28 8.74 -13.65
N VAL A 51 -7.10 7.88 -13.04
CA VAL A 51 -8.50 8.19 -12.73
C VAL A 51 -8.60 9.20 -11.59
N PHE A 52 -7.77 9.06 -10.56
CA PHE A 52 -7.78 9.95 -9.41
C PHE A 52 -7.04 11.27 -9.68
N ASP A 53 -6.00 11.26 -10.51
CA ASP A 53 -5.16 12.42 -10.84
C ASP A 53 -5.12 12.71 -12.36
N PRO A 54 -6.23 13.18 -12.95
CA PRO A 54 -6.29 13.47 -14.38
C PRO A 54 -5.35 14.61 -14.82
N ASP A 55 -5.01 15.51 -13.89
CA ASP A 55 -4.17 16.68 -14.14
C ASP A 55 -2.66 16.41 -13.91
N GLY A 56 -2.30 15.22 -13.39
CA GLY A 56 -0.91 14.83 -13.16
C GLY A 56 -0.21 15.65 -12.07
N THR A 57 -0.95 16.06 -11.04
CA THR A 57 -0.46 16.90 -9.95
C THR A 57 -0.19 16.14 -8.64
N GLY A 58 -0.60 14.87 -8.59
CA GLY A 58 -0.35 13.97 -7.48
C GLY A 58 1.13 13.64 -7.33
N ILE A 59 1.51 13.24 -6.13
CA ILE A 59 2.90 12.96 -5.77
C ILE A 59 3.03 11.46 -5.53
N ASN A 60 3.92 10.80 -6.27
CA ASN A 60 4.24 9.40 -6.07
C ASN A 60 5.46 9.27 -5.14
N VAL A 61 5.31 8.50 -4.06
CA VAL A 61 6.39 8.20 -3.11
C VAL A 61 7.03 6.88 -3.52
N ASP A 62 8.32 6.90 -3.87
CA ASP A 62 9.03 5.70 -4.35
C ASP A 62 10.21 5.30 -3.44
N PRO A 63 10.04 4.27 -2.60
CA PRO A 63 11.12 3.76 -1.74
C PRO A 63 12.32 3.19 -2.49
N ILE A 64 12.18 2.85 -3.77
CA ILE A 64 13.30 2.38 -4.61
C ILE A 64 14.19 3.56 -5.01
N ASP A 65 13.60 4.72 -5.27
CA ASP A 65 14.31 5.93 -5.68
C ASP A 65 14.95 6.65 -4.49
N ILE A 66 14.16 6.94 -3.45
CA ILE A 66 14.59 7.82 -2.35
C ILE A 66 14.96 7.07 -1.06
N GLY A 67 14.63 5.78 -0.96
CA GLY A 67 14.85 4.99 0.26
C GLY A 67 13.61 4.90 1.17
N TRP A 68 13.60 3.87 2.03
CA TRP A 68 12.43 3.54 2.86
C TRP A 68 12.15 4.56 3.96
N ASP A 69 13.20 5.07 4.62
CA ASP A 69 13.03 6.01 5.74
C ASP A 69 12.70 7.41 5.20
N GLU A 70 13.33 7.82 4.09
CA GLU A 70 13.03 9.05 3.37
C GLU A 70 11.61 9.05 2.80
N SER A 71 11.13 7.91 2.27
CA SER A 71 9.74 7.76 1.80
C SER A 71 8.73 7.91 2.93
N ALA A 72 9.03 7.38 4.12
CA ALA A 72 8.19 7.57 5.30
C ALA A 72 8.13 9.05 5.70
N ALA A 73 9.29 9.73 5.74
CA ALA A 73 9.38 11.15 6.08
C ALA A 73 8.68 12.04 5.03
N GLN A 74 8.82 11.73 3.75
CA GLN A 74 8.14 12.43 2.66
C GLN A 74 6.62 12.26 2.80
N THR A 75 6.15 11.03 3.04
CA THR A 75 4.72 10.75 3.26
C THR A 75 4.18 11.58 4.42
N GLU A 76 4.87 11.60 5.57
CA GLU A 76 4.45 12.39 6.73
C GLU A 76 4.37 13.89 6.42
N ALA A 77 5.39 14.44 5.76
CA ALA A 77 5.42 15.85 5.37
C ALA A 77 4.25 16.19 4.43
N LEU A 78 3.98 15.36 3.42
CA LEU A 78 2.88 15.58 2.47
C LEU A 78 1.51 15.54 3.17
N LEU A 79 1.31 14.58 4.08
CA LEU A 79 0.07 14.44 4.85
C LEU A 79 -0.27 15.67 5.70
N GLN A 80 0.74 16.40 6.17
CA GLN A 80 0.55 17.65 6.91
C GLN A 80 0.13 18.82 6.02
N THR A 81 0.51 18.80 4.74
CA THR A 81 0.20 19.91 3.82
C THR A 81 -1.20 19.83 3.21
N GLY A 82 -1.72 18.61 2.99
CA GLY A 82 -2.95 18.39 2.23
C GLY A 82 -2.85 18.84 0.76
N LYS A 83 -1.64 19.12 0.24
CA LYS A 83 -1.45 19.66 -1.11
C LYS A 83 -1.41 18.54 -2.13
N GLY A 84 -2.59 17.99 -2.44
CA GLY A 84 -2.79 17.02 -3.51
C GLY A 84 -2.85 15.57 -3.06
N LEU A 85 -3.03 14.69 -4.05
CA LEU A 85 -3.03 13.24 -3.90
C LEU A 85 -1.62 12.74 -3.60
N ILE A 86 -1.53 11.70 -2.77
CA ILE A 86 -0.28 10.97 -2.55
C ILE A 86 -0.50 9.55 -3.03
N PHE A 87 0.35 9.08 -3.94
CA PHE A 87 0.38 7.71 -4.42
C PHE A 87 1.48 6.93 -3.70
N GLU A 88 1.22 5.66 -3.42
CA GLU A 88 2.16 4.75 -2.76
C GLU A 88 2.67 5.32 -1.41
N ALA A 89 1.80 5.99 -0.66
CA ALA A 89 2.11 6.61 0.62
C ALA A 89 2.61 5.57 1.62
N LEU A 90 3.81 5.80 2.17
CA LEU A 90 4.49 4.84 3.03
C LEU A 90 4.31 5.17 4.51
N PHE A 91 3.74 4.20 5.23
CA PHE A 91 3.56 4.24 6.68
C PHE A 91 4.41 3.17 7.34
N SER A 92 5.02 3.49 8.49
CA SER A 92 5.80 2.53 9.23
C SER A 92 5.68 2.72 10.74
N ILE A 93 5.69 1.60 11.45
CA ILE A 93 5.71 1.51 12.91
C ILE A 93 6.82 0.54 13.32
N PRO A 94 7.20 0.48 14.61
CA PRO A 94 8.15 -0.53 15.07
C PRO A 94 7.71 -1.95 14.67
N GLY A 95 8.47 -2.57 13.76
CA GLY A 95 8.25 -3.94 13.30
C GLY A 95 7.34 -4.13 12.08
N SER A 96 6.68 -3.07 11.57
CA SER A 96 5.79 -3.20 10.41
C SER A 96 5.81 -1.99 9.48
N LEU A 97 5.45 -2.21 8.23
CA LEU A 97 5.27 -1.15 7.24
C LEU A 97 4.10 -1.47 6.30
N ALA A 98 3.51 -0.42 5.76
CA ALA A 98 2.46 -0.48 4.77
C ALA A 98 2.66 0.63 3.75
N ILE A 99 2.34 0.32 2.50
CA ILE A 99 2.21 1.30 1.44
C ILE A 99 0.73 1.34 1.11
N ALA A 100 0.14 2.54 1.07
CA ALA A 100 -1.23 2.76 0.65
C ALA A 100 -1.23 3.27 -0.80
N ASP A 101 -2.03 2.64 -1.66
CA ASP A 101 -2.01 2.95 -3.09
C ASP A 101 -2.35 4.42 -3.35
N ILE A 102 -3.37 4.96 -2.66
CA ILE A 102 -3.80 6.35 -2.80
C ILE A 102 -4.24 6.94 -1.44
N MET A 103 -3.69 8.11 -1.12
CA MET A 103 -4.17 9.00 -0.06
C MET A 103 -4.79 10.25 -0.71
N LEU A 104 -6.10 10.40 -0.55
CA LEU A 104 -6.88 11.52 -1.09
C LEU A 104 -7.24 12.49 0.04
N PRO A 105 -6.85 13.78 -0.02
CA PRO A 105 -7.23 14.74 1.00
C PRO A 105 -8.75 15.02 0.93
N ASP A 106 -9.40 14.99 2.09
CA ASP A 106 -10.81 15.30 2.28
C ASP A 106 -10.96 16.64 3.02
N PHE A 107 -11.51 17.62 2.30
CA PHE A 107 -11.74 18.99 2.78
C PHE A 107 -13.20 19.24 3.21
N ALA A 108 -14.03 18.20 3.29
CA ALA A 108 -15.43 18.36 3.71
C ALA A 108 -15.58 18.79 5.18
N SER A 109 -14.53 18.68 5.99
CA SER A 109 -14.49 19.16 7.38
C SER A 109 -13.55 20.35 7.57
N ALA A 110 -13.75 21.08 8.68
CA ALA A 110 -12.87 22.19 9.09
C ALA A 110 -11.43 21.76 9.40
N ALA A 111 -11.19 20.46 9.63
CA ALA A 111 -9.87 19.88 9.77
C ALA A 111 -9.52 19.03 8.54
N LEU A 112 -8.23 19.01 8.17
CA LEU A 112 -7.71 18.14 7.11
C LEU A 112 -7.94 16.67 7.50
N ARG A 113 -8.64 15.94 6.63
CA ARG A 113 -8.78 14.48 6.73
C ARG A 113 -8.22 13.83 5.48
N TRP A 114 -8.00 12.53 5.58
CA TRP A 114 -7.49 11.73 4.46
C TRP A 114 -8.37 10.50 4.26
N GLN A 115 -8.67 10.22 3.00
CA GLN A 115 -9.26 8.97 2.56
C GLN A 115 -8.13 8.07 2.05
N MET A 116 -7.94 6.94 2.71
CA MET A 116 -7.02 5.88 2.27
C MET A 116 -7.78 4.93 1.35
N ILE A 117 -7.26 4.71 0.14
CA ILE A 117 -7.88 3.88 -0.88
C ILE A 117 -6.89 2.77 -1.25
N GLU A 118 -7.34 1.53 -1.11
CA GLU A 118 -6.63 0.33 -1.58
C GLU A 118 -7.30 -0.16 -2.87
N VAL A 119 -6.51 -0.23 -3.94
CA VAL A 119 -6.92 -0.63 -5.27
C VAL A 119 -6.80 -2.15 -5.40
N LYS A 120 -7.83 -2.80 -5.95
CA LYS A 120 -7.85 -4.26 -6.18
C LYS A 120 -8.26 -4.59 -7.60
N SER A 121 -7.45 -5.39 -8.28
CA SER A 121 -7.86 -6.07 -9.51
C SER A 121 -8.77 -7.25 -9.20
N SER A 122 -10.03 -6.95 -8.87
CA SER A 122 -11.06 -7.95 -8.61
C SER A 122 -12.45 -7.42 -8.94
N THR A 123 -13.36 -8.31 -9.34
CA THR A 123 -14.75 -7.96 -9.64
C THR A 123 -15.64 -7.87 -8.40
N SER A 124 -15.11 -8.23 -7.22
CA SER A 124 -15.81 -8.17 -5.95
C SER A 124 -14.83 -8.03 -4.79
N VAL A 125 -15.31 -7.49 -3.67
CA VAL A 125 -14.55 -7.40 -2.42
C VAL A 125 -14.45 -8.79 -1.78
N LYS A 126 -13.23 -9.19 -1.43
CA LYS A 126 -12.93 -10.43 -0.72
C LYS A 126 -12.56 -10.13 0.73
N ASP A 127 -12.70 -11.10 1.63
CA ASP A 127 -12.44 -10.90 3.05
C ASP A 127 -11.01 -10.40 3.33
N TYR A 128 -10.01 -10.95 2.64
CA TYR A 128 -8.63 -10.49 2.81
C TYR A 128 -8.39 -9.06 2.30
N HIS A 129 -9.25 -8.50 1.43
CA HIS A 129 -9.17 -7.08 1.06
C HIS A 129 -9.56 -6.18 2.22
N ARG A 130 -10.48 -6.62 3.08
CA ARG A 130 -10.81 -5.91 4.33
C ARG A 130 -9.63 -5.95 5.29
N ASP A 131 -8.94 -7.09 5.35
CA ASP A 131 -7.71 -7.22 6.14
C ASP A 131 -6.58 -6.30 5.62
N ASP A 132 -6.44 -6.13 4.29
CA ASP A 132 -5.46 -5.20 3.70
C ASP A 132 -5.66 -3.78 4.28
N VAL A 133 -6.89 -3.26 4.15
CA VAL A 133 -7.23 -1.90 4.61
C VAL A 133 -7.14 -1.79 6.14
N ALA A 134 -7.56 -2.83 6.88
CA ALA A 134 -7.47 -2.82 8.34
C ALA A 134 -6.01 -2.75 8.82
N ILE A 135 -5.10 -3.50 8.20
CA ILE A 135 -3.68 -3.48 8.51
C ILE A 135 -3.05 -2.13 8.15
N GLN A 136 -3.33 -1.60 6.95
CA GLN A 136 -2.82 -0.30 6.52
C GLN A 136 -3.30 0.82 7.45
N THR A 137 -4.60 0.84 7.76
CA THR A 137 -5.21 1.82 8.68
C THR A 137 -4.56 1.76 10.06
N TYR A 138 -4.38 0.54 10.60
CA TYR A 138 -3.72 0.37 11.90
C TYR A 138 -2.30 0.93 11.92
N ILE A 139 -1.52 0.68 10.86
CA ILE A 139 -0.15 1.19 10.73
C ILE A 139 -0.13 2.70 10.55
N ALA A 140 -1.06 3.27 9.78
CA ALA A 140 -1.11 4.72 9.54
C ALA A 140 -1.60 5.56 10.72
N GLN A 141 -2.28 4.95 11.70
CA GLN A 141 -2.81 5.63 12.89
C GLN A 141 -1.86 5.60 14.10
N ARG A 142 -0.64 5.11 13.95
CA ARG A 142 0.31 4.83 15.04
C ARG A 142 1.66 5.46 14.77
#